data_AF-A4I9S6-F1
#
_entry.id   AF-A4I9S6-F1
#
_cell.length_a   1.000
_cell.length_b   1.000
_cell.length_c   1.000
_cell.angle_alpha   90.00
_cell.angle_beta   90.00
_cell.angle_gamma   90.00
#
_symmetry.space_group_name_H-M   'P 1'
#
loop_
_entity.id
_entity.type
_entity.pdbx_description
1 polymer ?
#
loop_
_entity_poly.entity_id
_entity_poly.type
_entity_poly.pdbx_seq_one_letter_code
_entity_poly.pdbx_strand_id
1 'polypeptide(L)'
;MHATRVCLHRMFPCLVQVQPGKYLLTVHAKPSARASAFAAPLTPALTEADLRIAAPPVEGQANAELLRYLGELIERGFRAMTADYAEYVKGTSYATVLAADAAASATAAQLAKSRSGGDKKSGKKGKSRNVAAASFASSSMPHSGAGGAQQPEESNTPPSATAFSDRIEVSLVRGGTSRAKTVLVMFPGTRAQLTAVLEKESRE
;
A
#
# COMPACT_ATOMS: atom_id res chain seq x y z
N MET A 1 4.65 24.75 -10.24
CA MET A 1 5.87 24.05 -9.77
C MET A 1 5.78 22.59 -10.20
N HIS A 2 6.40 22.22 -11.33
CA HIS A 2 6.52 20.80 -11.67
C HIS A 2 7.55 20.19 -10.72
N ALA A 3 7.11 19.31 -9.83
CA ALA A 3 8.04 18.46 -9.10
C ALA A 3 8.66 17.52 -10.14
N THR A 4 9.96 17.70 -10.44
CA THR A 4 10.73 16.76 -11.23
C THR A 4 10.76 15.44 -10.46
N ARG A 5 9.75 14.59 -10.71
CA ARG A 5 9.78 13.20 -10.29
C ARG A 5 10.98 12.59 -10.97
N VAL A 6 12.04 12.40 -10.20
CA VAL A 6 13.16 11.58 -10.64
C VAL A 6 12.57 10.19 -10.79
N CYS A 7 12.25 9.81 -12.02
CA CYS A 7 11.88 8.45 -12.39
C CYS A 7 13.13 7.57 -12.36
N LEU A 8 13.79 7.52 -11.20
CA LEU A 8 14.53 6.35 -10.77
C LEU A 8 13.58 5.18 -10.95
N HIS A 9 13.93 4.27 -11.85
CA HIS A 9 13.18 3.04 -12.09
C HIS A 9 13.17 2.24 -10.78
N ARG A 10 12.16 2.48 -9.94
CA ARG A 10 11.99 1.75 -8.69
C ARG A 10 11.65 0.33 -9.07
N MET A 11 12.56 -0.58 -8.73
CA MET A 11 12.29 -2.01 -8.74
C MET A 11 11.04 -2.30 -7.91
N PHE A 12 10.19 -3.18 -8.47
CA PHE A 12 8.86 -3.52 -7.99
C PHE A 12 7.93 -2.30 -7.89
N PRO A 13 7.60 -1.65 -9.03
CA PRO A 13 6.66 -0.53 -9.04
C PRO A 13 5.26 -0.91 -8.56
N CYS A 14 4.91 -2.21 -8.52
CA CYS A 14 3.73 -2.72 -7.84
C CYS A 14 3.72 -2.49 -6.32
N LEU A 15 4.88 -2.33 -5.66
CA LEU A 15 5.01 -2.21 -4.21
C LEU A 15 5.56 -0.83 -3.81
N VAL A 16 4.70 0.03 -3.28
CA VAL A 16 5.03 1.41 -2.90
C VAL A 16 4.98 1.58 -1.39
N GLN A 17 6.10 1.92 -0.78
CA GLN A 17 6.13 2.33 0.62
C GLN A 17 5.46 3.71 0.80
N VAL A 18 4.42 3.79 1.64
CA VAL A 18 3.77 5.06 2.00
C VAL A 18 4.31 5.62 3.32
N GLN A 19 4.62 4.75 4.28
CA GLN A 19 5.26 5.06 5.57
C GLN A 19 6.15 3.85 5.97
N PRO A 20 7.06 3.96 6.96
CA PRO A 20 7.67 2.80 7.60
C PRO A 20 6.59 1.79 8.02
N GLY A 21 6.76 0.51 7.66
CA GLY A 21 5.82 -0.57 7.95
C GLY A 21 4.48 -0.52 7.20
N LYS A 22 4.26 0.42 6.28
CA LYS A 22 3.01 0.54 5.50
C LYS A 22 3.30 0.62 4.00
N TYR A 23 2.77 -0.36 3.25
CA TYR A 23 3.06 -0.58 1.84
C TYR A 23 1.76 -0.72 1.04
N LEU A 24 1.66 -0.02 -0.10
CA LEU A 24 0.60 -0.26 -1.07
C LEU A 24 1.11 -1.28 -2.10
N LEU A 25 0.38 -2.38 -2.25
CA LEU A 25 0.58 -3.39 -3.28
C LEU A 25 -0.53 -3.26 -4.33
N THR A 26 -0.15 -3.05 -5.60
CA THR A 26 -1.08 -3.12 -6.73
C THR A 26 -1.18 -4.56 -7.22
N VAL A 27 -2.40 -5.08 -7.27
CA VAL A 27 -2.72 -6.48 -7.59
C VAL A 27 -3.70 -6.55 -8.74
N HIS A 28 -3.45 -7.43 -9.71
CA HIS A 28 -4.42 -7.84 -10.71
C HIS A 28 -4.99 -9.21 -10.35
N ALA A 29 -6.19 -9.22 -9.76
CA ALA A 29 -6.86 -10.42 -9.27
C ALA A 29 -7.79 -11.03 -10.34
N LYS A 30 -7.54 -12.31 -10.65
CA LYS A 30 -8.33 -13.17 -11.54
C LYS A 30 -9.15 -14.14 -10.68
N PRO A 31 -10.46 -13.89 -10.47
CA PRO A 31 -11.33 -14.72 -9.62
C PRO A 31 -11.71 -16.05 -10.29
N SER A 32 -12.43 -16.91 -9.56
CA SER A 32 -12.89 -18.23 -10.03
C SER A 32 -11.75 -19.18 -10.45
N ALA A 33 -10.58 -19.07 -9.82
CA ALA A 33 -9.52 -20.05 -9.98
C ALA A 33 -9.78 -21.32 -9.15
N ARG A 34 -9.02 -22.40 -9.43
CA ARG A 34 -9.07 -23.63 -8.61
C ARG A 34 -8.35 -23.49 -7.26
N ALA A 35 -7.36 -22.60 -7.18
CA ALA A 35 -6.53 -22.34 -6.02
C ALA A 35 -6.10 -20.86 -6.03
N SER A 36 -5.88 -20.28 -4.84
CA SER A 36 -5.34 -18.94 -4.68
C SER A 36 -3.81 -19.01 -4.81
N ALA A 37 -3.26 -18.30 -5.79
CA ALA A 37 -1.85 -18.39 -6.17
C ALA A 37 -1.40 -17.14 -6.93
N PHE A 38 -0.11 -16.87 -7.00
CA PHE A 38 0.43 -15.98 -8.04
C PHE A 38 0.18 -16.61 -9.43
N ALA A 39 -0.16 -15.77 -10.41
CA ALA A 39 -0.38 -16.23 -11.80
C ALA A 39 0.92 -16.27 -12.62
N ALA A 40 1.95 -15.56 -12.16
CA ALA A 40 3.32 -15.52 -12.68
C ALA A 40 4.28 -15.04 -11.58
N PRO A 41 5.58 -15.41 -11.62
CA PRO A 41 6.58 -14.91 -10.67
C PRO A 41 6.72 -13.38 -10.70
N LEU A 42 6.91 -12.80 -9.52
CA LEU A 42 7.16 -11.37 -9.39
C LEU A 42 8.56 -11.04 -9.94
N THR A 43 8.60 -10.09 -10.87
CA THR A 43 9.87 -9.55 -11.39
C THR A 43 10.00 -8.05 -11.08
N PRO A 44 11.23 -7.50 -11.01
CA PRO A 44 11.45 -6.11 -10.62
C PRO A 44 10.80 -5.05 -11.53
N ALA A 45 10.31 -5.42 -12.71
CA ALA A 45 9.65 -4.51 -13.65
C ALA A 45 8.12 -4.47 -13.53
N LEU A 46 7.49 -5.40 -12.80
CA LEU A 46 6.02 -5.52 -12.78
C LEU A 46 5.35 -4.35 -12.02
N THR A 47 4.41 -3.71 -12.69
CA THR A 47 3.56 -2.64 -12.14
C THR A 47 2.39 -3.16 -11.31
N GLU A 48 1.99 -4.42 -11.52
CA GLU A 48 0.92 -5.10 -10.78
C GLU A 48 1.35 -6.55 -10.51
N ALA A 49 1.02 -7.06 -9.32
CA ALA A 49 1.17 -8.48 -9.00
C ALA A 49 -0.05 -9.25 -9.54
N ASP A 50 0.19 -10.20 -10.44
CA ASP A 50 -0.88 -10.98 -11.07
C ASP A 50 -1.25 -12.17 -10.17
N LEU A 51 -2.49 -12.25 -9.67
CA LEU A 51 -2.96 -13.33 -8.79
C LEU A 51 -4.19 -14.04 -9.36
N ARG A 52 -4.26 -15.35 -9.13
CA ARG A 52 -5.43 -16.22 -9.28
C ARG A 52 -6.06 -16.39 -7.90
N ILE A 53 -7.39 -16.35 -7.80
CA ILE A 53 -8.11 -16.36 -6.52
C ILE A 53 -9.19 -17.45 -6.51
N ALA A 54 -9.17 -18.32 -5.49
CA ALA A 54 -10.04 -19.48 -5.32
C ALA A 54 -11.47 -19.15 -4.82
N ALA A 55 -11.99 -17.99 -5.19
CA ALA A 55 -13.34 -17.57 -4.84
C ALA A 55 -14.07 -16.95 -6.04
N PRO A 56 -15.39 -17.20 -6.19
CA PRO A 56 -16.19 -16.58 -7.22
C PRO A 56 -16.32 -15.06 -7.01
N PRO A 57 -16.54 -14.27 -8.09
CA PRO A 57 -16.70 -12.81 -8.03
C PRO A 57 -18.11 -12.39 -7.56
N VAL A 58 -18.66 -13.09 -6.57
CA VAL A 58 -19.97 -12.79 -5.96
C VAL A 58 -19.75 -12.12 -4.60
N GLU A 59 -20.56 -11.11 -4.27
CA GLU A 59 -20.66 -10.50 -2.93
C GLU A 59 -19.32 -10.11 -2.25
N GLY A 60 -18.27 -9.85 -3.04
CA GLY A 60 -16.93 -9.56 -2.52
C GLY A 60 -16.15 -10.78 -1.99
N GLN A 61 -16.64 -12.02 -2.16
CA GLN A 61 -15.94 -13.25 -1.75
C GLN A 61 -14.52 -13.33 -2.34
N ALA A 62 -14.35 -12.99 -3.62
CA ALA A 62 -13.03 -12.87 -4.26
C ALA A 62 -12.11 -11.79 -3.64
N ASN A 63 -12.64 -10.80 -2.92
CA ASN A 63 -11.84 -9.84 -2.16
C ASN A 63 -11.46 -10.41 -0.79
N ALA A 64 -12.41 -11.03 -0.08
CA ALA A 64 -12.15 -11.66 1.20
C ALA A 64 -11.05 -12.74 1.07
N GLU A 65 -11.16 -13.61 0.08
CA GLU A 65 -10.17 -14.64 -0.22
C GLU A 65 -8.81 -14.04 -0.66
N LEU A 66 -8.80 -12.94 -1.43
CA LEU A 66 -7.55 -12.23 -1.77
C LEU A 66 -6.84 -11.70 -0.53
N LEU A 67 -7.57 -11.05 0.39
CA LEU A 67 -6.99 -10.49 1.61
C LEU A 67 -6.50 -11.60 2.55
N ARG A 68 -7.28 -12.69 2.70
CA ARG A 68 -6.91 -13.88 3.47
C ARG A 68 -5.63 -14.52 2.92
N TYR A 69 -5.61 -14.82 1.62
CA TYR A 69 -4.46 -15.44 0.95
C TYR A 69 -3.19 -14.60 1.08
N LEU A 70 -3.27 -13.29 0.83
CA LEU A 70 -2.12 -12.40 0.98
C LEU A 70 -1.65 -12.28 2.43
N GLY A 71 -2.55 -12.27 3.41
CA GLY A 71 -2.21 -12.28 4.84
C GLY A 71 -1.40 -13.52 5.21
N GLU A 72 -1.97 -14.72 4.99
CA GLU A 72 -1.33 -16.00 5.29
C GLU A 72 0.01 -16.19 4.57
N LEU A 73 0.11 -15.71 3.32
CA LEU A 73 1.35 -15.77 2.54
C LEU A 73 2.43 -14.87 3.11
N ILE A 74 2.10 -13.62 3.46
CA ILE A 74 3.07 -12.67 4.02
C ILE A 74 3.48 -13.10 5.44
N GLU A 75 2.56 -13.64 6.24
CA GLU A 75 2.86 -14.21 7.57
C GLU A 75 3.78 -15.43 7.49
N ARG A 76 3.47 -16.40 6.62
CA ARG A 76 4.31 -17.58 6.39
C ARG A 76 5.71 -17.18 5.94
N GLY A 77 5.80 -16.33 4.91
CA GLY A 77 7.09 -15.87 4.38
C GLY A 77 7.88 -15.04 5.38
N PHE A 78 7.23 -14.16 6.15
CA PHE A 78 7.89 -13.41 7.23
C PHE A 78 8.43 -14.32 8.33
N ARG A 79 7.66 -15.33 8.74
CA ARG A 79 8.08 -16.33 9.73
C ARG A 79 9.26 -17.16 9.24
N ALA A 80 9.25 -17.60 7.97
CA ALA A 80 10.35 -18.34 7.36
C ALA A 80 11.62 -17.47 7.25
N MET A 81 11.47 -16.23 6.79
CA MET A 81 12.55 -15.23 6.72
C MET A 81 13.13 -14.88 8.11
N THR A 82 12.32 -14.93 9.16
CA THR A 82 12.79 -14.68 10.54
C THR A 82 13.53 -15.90 11.12
N ALA A 83 13.23 -17.12 10.64
CA ALA A 83 13.89 -18.34 11.09
C ALA A 83 15.29 -18.54 10.49
N ASP A 84 15.46 -18.32 9.17
CA ASP A 84 16.77 -18.24 8.53
C ASP A 84 16.81 -17.08 7.53
N TYR A 85 17.24 -15.92 8.01
CA TYR A 85 17.27 -14.70 7.23
C TYR A 85 18.21 -14.76 6.02
N ALA A 86 19.38 -15.38 6.20
CA ALA A 86 20.44 -15.37 5.21
C ALA A 86 20.17 -16.36 4.08
N GLU A 87 19.57 -17.53 4.38
CA GLU A 87 19.01 -18.42 3.37
C GLU A 87 17.83 -17.73 2.68
N TYR A 88 16.87 -17.19 3.43
CA TYR A 88 15.59 -16.81 2.86
C TYR A 88 15.71 -15.74 1.76
N VAL A 89 16.54 -14.72 1.99
CA VAL A 89 16.76 -13.64 1.01
C VAL A 89 17.66 -14.03 -0.17
N LYS A 90 18.32 -15.20 -0.14
CA LYS A 90 19.23 -15.65 -1.19
C LYS A 90 18.48 -15.89 -2.51
N GLY A 91 18.99 -15.33 -3.60
CA GLY A 91 18.34 -15.44 -4.92
C GLY A 91 17.06 -14.61 -5.09
N THR A 92 16.77 -13.73 -4.13
CA THR A 92 15.75 -12.66 -4.25
C THR A 92 16.43 -11.33 -4.60
N SER A 93 15.62 -10.33 -4.96
CA SER A 93 16.07 -8.96 -5.25
C SER A 93 16.37 -8.13 -3.99
N TYR A 94 16.37 -8.73 -2.79
CA TYR A 94 16.49 -8.07 -1.48
C TYR A 94 17.60 -7.00 -1.45
N ALA A 95 18.84 -7.38 -1.75
CA ALA A 95 20.01 -6.50 -1.64
C ALA A 95 19.90 -5.31 -2.61
N THR A 96 19.42 -5.54 -3.84
CA THR A 96 19.26 -4.52 -4.87
C THR A 96 18.16 -3.53 -4.49
N VAL A 97 17.04 -4.00 -3.92
CA VAL A 97 15.95 -3.14 -3.43
C VAL A 97 16.38 -2.32 -2.22
N LEU A 98 17.12 -2.92 -1.28
CA LEU A 98 17.69 -2.22 -0.13
C LEU A 98 18.65 -1.10 -0.55
N ALA A 99 19.55 -1.38 -1.51
CA ALA A 99 20.48 -0.39 -2.04
C ALA A 99 19.75 0.74 -2.79
N ALA A 100 18.73 0.42 -3.60
CA ALA A 100 17.90 1.42 -4.27
C ALA A 100 17.13 2.32 -3.30
N ASP A 101 16.70 1.78 -2.15
CA ASP A 101 16.01 2.56 -1.12
C ASP A 101 16.94 3.45 -0.32
N ALA A 102 18.14 2.97 0.01
CA ALA A 102 19.20 3.80 0.60
C ALA A 102 19.56 4.98 -0.33
N ALA A 103 19.74 4.71 -1.63
CA ALA A 103 20.04 5.73 -2.64
C ALA A 103 18.89 6.75 -2.81
N ALA A 104 17.63 6.28 -2.84
CA ALA A 104 16.47 7.16 -2.92
C ALA A 104 16.33 8.06 -1.67
N SER A 105 16.58 7.50 -0.48
CA SER A 105 16.56 8.23 0.79
C SER A 105 17.66 9.30 0.86
N ALA A 106 18.89 8.94 0.49
CA ALA A 106 20.02 9.88 0.43
C ALA A 106 19.77 11.04 -0.55
N THR A 107 19.24 10.73 -1.73
CA THR A 107 18.90 11.75 -2.76
C THR A 107 17.82 12.72 -2.24
N ALA A 108 16.79 12.22 -1.56
CA ALA A 108 15.76 13.04 -0.95
C ALA A 108 16.31 13.95 0.17
N ALA A 109 17.20 13.42 1.01
CA ALA A 109 17.85 14.18 2.09
C ALA A 109 18.78 15.28 1.56
N GLN A 110 19.50 15.06 0.46
CA GLN A 110 20.30 16.10 -0.19
C GLN A 110 19.42 17.21 -0.78
N LEU A 111 18.35 16.87 -1.49
CA LEU A 111 17.45 17.85 -2.10
C LEU A 111 16.74 18.74 -1.05
N ALA A 112 16.45 18.21 0.13
CA ALA A 112 15.90 18.97 1.25
C ALA A 112 16.87 20.05 1.76
N LYS A 113 18.17 19.73 1.88
CA LYS A 113 19.20 20.70 2.33
C LYS A 113 19.38 21.85 1.36
N SER A 114 19.39 21.58 0.05
CA SER A 114 19.58 22.61 -0.99
C SER A 114 18.47 23.67 -1.08
N ARG A 115 17.33 23.48 -0.40
CA ARG A 115 16.21 24.44 -0.38
C ARG A 115 16.22 25.40 0.80
N SER A 116 17.20 25.32 1.71
CA SER A 116 17.27 26.17 2.91
C SER A 116 17.95 27.53 2.71
N GLY A 117 18.40 27.87 1.50
CA GLY A 117 19.02 29.17 1.19
C GLY A 117 18.33 29.86 0.04
N GLY A 118 17.95 31.14 0.22
CA GLY A 118 17.52 32.01 -0.89
C GLY A 118 16.29 32.88 -0.62
N ASP A 119 16.56 34.10 -0.19
CA ASP A 119 15.86 35.35 -0.53
C ASP A 119 14.35 35.56 -0.31
N LYS A 120 14.10 36.44 0.66
CA LYS A 120 12.92 37.30 0.74
C LYS A 120 12.80 38.16 -0.53
N LYS A 121 11.73 38.02 -1.32
CA LYS A 121 11.28 39.11 -2.20
C LYS A 121 9.79 39.39 -2.07
N SER A 122 9.50 40.64 -1.76
CA SER A 122 8.20 41.14 -1.31
C SER A 122 7.20 41.37 -2.43
N GLY A 123 5.96 40.89 -2.21
CA GLY A 123 4.74 41.66 -2.42
C GLY A 123 4.26 41.96 -3.85
N LYS A 124 3.03 41.52 -4.13
CA LYS A 124 1.99 42.44 -4.63
C LYS A 124 0.60 42.01 -4.17
N LYS A 125 -0.29 43.00 -4.01
CA LYS A 125 -1.56 42.93 -3.27
C LYS A 125 -2.74 43.10 -4.23
N GLY A 126 -3.68 42.16 -4.24
CA GLY A 126 -4.97 42.23 -4.92
C GLY A 126 -5.79 41.01 -4.51
N LYS A 127 -6.83 41.06 -3.66
CA LYS A 127 -7.97 41.97 -3.45
C LYS A 127 -9.19 41.65 -4.34
N SER A 128 -10.01 40.76 -3.78
CA SER A 128 -11.48 40.71 -3.85
C SER A 128 -12.19 40.56 -5.20
N ARG A 129 -13.07 39.57 -5.27
CA ARG A 129 -14.53 39.77 -5.05
C ARG A 129 -15.21 38.45 -4.66
N ASN A 130 -16.31 38.57 -3.93
CA ASN A 130 -17.11 37.49 -3.35
C ASN A 130 -18.58 37.82 -3.64
N VAL A 131 -19.28 36.94 -4.37
CA VAL A 131 -20.74 36.83 -4.64
C VAL A 131 -20.91 35.62 -5.56
N ALA A 132 -21.99 34.83 -5.57
CA ALA A 132 -23.17 34.70 -4.69
C ALA A 132 -23.57 33.21 -4.73
N ALA A 133 -23.89 32.55 -3.61
CA ALA A 133 -25.28 32.37 -3.14
C ALA A 133 -26.30 32.03 -4.24
N ALA A 134 -26.59 30.73 -4.41
CA ALA A 134 -27.77 30.22 -5.09
C ALA A 134 -28.27 28.98 -4.34
N SER A 135 -29.30 29.18 -3.51
CA SER A 135 -29.92 28.15 -2.69
C SER A 135 -30.93 27.36 -3.52
N PHE A 136 -30.88 26.02 -3.46
CA PHE A 136 -32.05 25.19 -3.79
C PHE A 136 -32.28 24.18 -2.69
N ALA A 137 -33.38 24.38 -1.97
CA ALA A 137 -33.94 23.42 -1.04
C ALA A 137 -34.78 22.38 -1.81
N SER A 138 -34.92 21.17 -1.29
CA SER A 138 -36.17 20.73 -0.64
C SER A 138 -36.18 19.23 -0.33
N SER A 139 -36.72 18.86 0.85
CA SER A 139 -37.49 17.63 1.16
C SER A 139 -37.14 16.32 0.42
N SER A 140 -36.79 15.19 1.05
CA SER A 140 -37.65 14.33 1.90
C SER A 140 -36.98 12.92 1.97
N MET A 141 -37.31 11.95 2.82
CA MET A 141 -38.09 11.87 4.09
C MET A 141 -37.48 10.71 4.92
N PRO A 142 -37.68 10.64 6.25
CA PRO A 142 -37.01 9.63 7.10
C PRO A 142 -37.70 8.25 7.07
N HIS A 143 -36.91 7.19 7.11
CA HIS A 143 -37.39 5.84 7.45
C HIS A 143 -36.65 5.33 8.69
N SER A 144 -37.40 5.17 9.78
CA SER A 144 -36.91 4.60 11.04
C SER A 144 -36.73 3.08 10.91
N GLY A 145 -35.54 2.59 11.23
CA GLY A 145 -35.25 1.16 11.37
C GLY A 145 -34.35 0.93 12.59
N ALA A 146 -34.89 0.31 13.63
CA ALA A 146 -34.17 0.06 14.89
C ALA A 146 -33.81 -1.43 15.02
N GLY A 147 -32.62 -1.74 15.58
CA GLY A 147 -32.27 -3.08 16.06
C GLY A 147 -30.78 -3.44 16.00
N GLY A 148 -30.18 -3.72 17.17
CA GLY A 148 -28.79 -4.20 17.32
C GLY A 148 -27.74 -3.06 17.24
N ALA A 149 -26.98 -2.67 18.26
CA ALA A 149 -26.26 -3.44 19.29
C ALA A 149 -25.31 -4.48 18.65
N GLN A 150 -23.98 -4.44 18.84
CA GLN A 150 -23.19 -3.90 19.95
C GLN A 150 -21.86 -3.22 19.52
N GLN A 151 -21.42 -2.25 20.34
CA GLN A 151 -20.05 -1.76 20.59
C GLN A 151 -19.05 -1.60 19.42
N PRO A 152 -18.75 -0.35 19.03
CA PRO A 152 -17.42 0.02 18.54
C PRO A 152 -16.44 0.07 19.73
N GLU A 153 -15.43 -0.81 19.75
CA GLU A 153 -14.25 -0.61 20.61
C GLU A 153 -13.32 0.46 20.03
N GLU A 154 -13.68 1.74 20.24
CA GLU A 154 -12.75 2.87 20.05
C GLU A 154 -11.69 2.87 21.15
N SER A 155 -10.76 1.92 21.06
CA SER A 155 -9.56 1.87 21.90
C SER A 155 -8.54 2.91 21.43
N ASN A 156 -8.59 4.07 22.09
CA ASN A 156 -7.59 5.15 22.21
C ASN A 156 -6.36 5.12 21.27
N THR A 157 -6.16 6.23 20.56
CA THR A 157 -4.93 6.51 19.82
C THR A 157 -3.77 6.90 20.75
N PRO A 158 -2.58 6.29 20.61
CA PRO A 158 -1.32 6.99 20.77
C PRO A 158 -0.63 7.16 19.40
N PRO A 159 -0.52 8.38 18.84
CA PRO A 159 0.15 8.60 17.57
C PRO A 159 1.63 8.84 17.86
N SER A 160 2.33 7.82 18.33
CA SER A 160 3.67 7.96 18.92
C SER A 160 4.63 6.88 18.44
N ALA A 161 5.83 7.36 18.05
CA ALA A 161 6.91 6.62 17.41
C ALA A 161 6.60 6.07 16.00
N THR A 162 7.60 6.20 15.12
CA THR A 162 7.67 5.60 13.78
C THR A 162 7.97 4.11 13.86
N ALA A 163 7.19 3.39 14.67
CA ALA A 163 7.33 1.95 14.86
C ALA A 163 6.69 1.20 13.70
N PHE A 164 7.37 0.17 13.22
CA PHE A 164 6.74 -0.87 12.41
C PHE A 164 5.68 -1.56 13.29
N SER A 165 4.51 -1.87 12.73
CA SER A 165 3.53 -2.65 13.49
C SER A 165 4.01 -4.09 13.61
N ASP A 166 4.04 -4.63 14.83
CA ASP A 166 4.49 -6.01 15.10
C ASP A 166 3.58 -7.10 14.49
N ARG A 167 2.42 -6.69 13.95
CA ARG A 167 1.42 -7.54 13.31
C ARG A 167 1.31 -7.25 11.82
N ILE A 168 1.07 -8.29 11.04
CA ILE A 168 0.78 -8.21 9.61
C ILE A 168 -0.72 -7.95 9.44
N GLU A 169 -1.08 -6.99 8.60
CA GLU A 169 -2.49 -6.74 8.21
C GLU A 169 -2.57 -6.46 6.73
N VAL A 170 -3.65 -6.92 6.10
CA VAL A 170 -3.88 -6.77 4.66
C VAL A 170 -5.30 -6.25 4.45
N SER A 171 -5.44 -5.05 3.88
CA SER A 171 -6.73 -4.36 3.71
C SER A 171 -6.91 -3.77 2.31
N LEU A 172 -8.13 -3.76 1.79
CA LEU A 172 -8.41 -3.25 0.45
C LEU A 172 -8.58 -1.73 0.46
N VAL A 173 -7.71 -1.00 -0.25
CA VAL A 173 -7.78 0.47 -0.39
C VAL A 173 -8.60 0.87 -1.61
N ARG A 174 -8.45 0.14 -2.72
CA ARG A 174 -9.13 0.46 -3.99
C ARG A 174 -9.47 -0.80 -4.77
N GLY A 175 -10.59 -0.76 -5.49
CA GLY A 175 -10.92 -1.73 -6.52
C GLY A 175 -11.86 -2.85 -6.06
N GLY A 176 -12.81 -2.56 -5.16
CA GLY A 176 -13.82 -3.53 -4.67
C GLY A 176 -14.40 -4.44 -5.76
N THR A 177 -14.81 -3.87 -6.90
CA THR A 177 -15.37 -4.60 -8.06
C THR A 177 -14.40 -4.73 -9.24
N SER A 178 -13.19 -4.17 -9.14
CA SER A 178 -12.19 -4.16 -10.22
C SER A 178 -11.26 -5.37 -10.14
N ARG A 179 -10.72 -5.81 -11.29
CA ARG A 179 -9.63 -6.80 -11.34
C ARG A 179 -8.32 -6.20 -10.83
N ALA A 180 -8.01 -4.98 -11.27
CA ALA A 180 -6.91 -4.18 -10.72
C ALA A 180 -7.34 -3.56 -9.38
N LYS A 181 -6.59 -3.88 -8.33
CA LYS A 181 -6.86 -3.57 -6.93
C LYS A 181 -5.62 -2.92 -6.31
N THR A 182 -5.82 -2.12 -5.28
CA THR A 182 -4.73 -1.62 -4.43
C THR A 182 -5.00 -2.06 -3.00
N VAL A 183 -4.04 -2.75 -2.42
CA VAL A 183 -4.10 -3.35 -1.09
C VAL A 183 -3.06 -2.64 -0.21
N LEU A 184 -3.45 -2.25 1.00
CA LEU A 184 -2.54 -1.79 2.04
C LEU A 184 -2.07 -3.00 2.84
N VAL A 185 -0.76 -3.19 2.87
CA VAL A 185 -0.06 -4.17 3.69
C VAL A 185 0.63 -3.43 4.82
N MET A 186 0.26 -3.76 6.06
CA MET A 186 1.04 -3.43 7.24
C MET A 186 1.98 -4.60 7.52
N PHE A 187 3.27 -4.30 7.74
CA PHE A 187 4.32 -5.31 7.78
C PHE A 187 5.45 -4.95 8.78
N PRO A 188 5.87 -5.87 9.66
CA PRO A 188 6.94 -5.70 10.64
C PRO A 188 8.36 -5.70 10.02
N GLY A 189 8.57 -4.92 8.97
CA GLY A 189 9.86 -4.87 8.27
C GLY A 189 9.93 -3.87 7.13
N THR A 190 11.08 -3.85 6.46
CA THR A 190 11.41 -2.96 5.34
C THR A 190 10.73 -3.35 4.02
N ARG A 191 10.73 -2.46 3.02
CA ARG A 191 10.21 -2.80 1.69
C ARG A 191 11.00 -3.96 1.06
N ALA A 192 12.32 -3.95 1.21
CA ALA A 192 13.18 -5.00 0.67
C ALA A 192 12.83 -6.38 1.23
N GLN A 193 12.56 -6.49 2.53
CA GLN A 193 12.09 -7.73 3.17
C GLN A 193 10.73 -8.19 2.61
N LEU A 194 9.74 -7.29 2.53
CA LEU A 194 8.43 -7.62 1.96
C LEU A 194 8.53 -8.02 0.47
N THR A 195 9.40 -7.37 -0.30
CA THR A 195 9.71 -7.78 -1.67
C THR A 195 10.30 -9.18 -1.72
N ALA A 196 11.26 -9.52 -0.86
CA ALA A 196 11.87 -10.84 -0.83
C ALA A 196 10.85 -11.95 -0.53
N VAL A 197 9.92 -11.70 0.41
CA VAL A 197 8.78 -12.58 0.70
C VAL A 197 7.89 -12.75 -0.53
N LEU A 198 7.37 -11.66 -1.09
CA LEU A 198 6.48 -11.74 -2.26
C LEU A 198 7.17 -12.36 -3.49
N GLU A 199 8.48 -12.15 -3.65
CA GLU A 199 9.26 -12.74 -4.75
C GLU A 199 9.48 -14.25 -4.55
N LYS A 200 9.81 -14.72 -3.33
CA LYS A 200 10.01 -16.16 -3.05
C LYS A 200 8.69 -16.93 -3.17
N GLU A 201 7.63 -16.46 -2.52
CA GLU A 201 6.29 -17.08 -2.56
C GLU A 201 5.60 -17.00 -3.94
N SER A 202 6.08 -16.15 -4.86
CA SER A 202 5.59 -16.10 -6.25
C SER A 202 6.20 -17.11 -7.20
N ARG A 203 7.21 -17.86 -6.73
CA ARG A 203 7.92 -18.89 -7.49
C ARG A 203 7.48 -20.32 -7.13
N GLU A 204 6.60 -20.46 -6.13
CA GLU A 204 5.95 -21.73 -5.72
C GLU A 204 4.67 -22.01 -6.53
#